data_AF-A0A931ZC19-F1
#
_entry.id   AF-A0A931ZC19-F1
#
_cell.length_a   1.000
_cell.length_b   1.000
_cell.length_c   1.000
_cell.angle_alpha   90.00
_cell.angle_beta   90.00
_cell.angle_gamma   90.00
#
_symmetry.space_group_name_H-M   'P 1'
#
loop_
_entity.id
_entity.type
_entity.pdbx_description
1 polymer ?
#
loop_
_entity_poly.entity_id
_entity_poly.type
_entity_poly.pdbx_seq_one_letter_code
_entity_poly.pdbx_strand_id
1 'polypeptide(L)' 'MNAHTAASAADNAPDWLRLVQEKVESLRYGVVQLVVHDGRVTQIERTEKTRLPSGAGAEAAPRTS' A
#
# COMPACT_ATOMS: atom_id res chain seq x y z
N MET A 1 -33.65 -21.44 -15.07
CA MET A 1 -33.00 -21.63 -13.76
C MET A 1 -31.49 -21.49 -13.94
N ASN A 2 -30.93 -20.28 -13.90
CA ASN A 2 -29.49 -20.08 -14.09
C ASN A 2 -29.02 -18.87 -13.28
N ALA A 3 -29.09 -18.97 -11.95
CA ALA A 3 -28.66 -17.91 -11.03
C ALA A 3 -27.69 -18.45 -9.97
N HIS A 4 -26.69 -19.24 -10.39
CA HIS A 4 -25.69 -19.80 -9.45
C HIS A 4 -24.23 -19.80 -9.94
N THR A 5 -23.87 -18.99 -10.93
CA THR A 5 -22.48 -18.90 -11.41
C THR A 5 -22.04 -17.44 -11.50
N ALA A 6 -22.02 -16.77 -10.35
CA ALA A 6 -21.38 -15.45 -10.23
C ALA A 6 -20.79 -15.25 -8.82
N ALA A 7 -21.39 -15.88 -7.81
CA ALA A 7 -20.96 -15.72 -6.41
C ALA A 7 -19.78 -16.61 -5.98
N SER A 8 -19.51 -17.73 -6.65
CA SER A 8 -18.48 -18.69 -6.20
C SER A 8 -17.04 -18.37 -6.65
N ALA A 9 -16.84 -17.37 -7.51
CA ALA A 9 -15.50 -16.94 -7.93
C ALA A 9 -14.79 -16.10 -6.86
N ALA A 10 -15.54 -15.43 -5.98
CA ALA A 10 -14.98 -14.59 -4.92
C ALA A 10 -14.39 -15.41 -3.75
N ASP A 11 -14.75 -16.68 -3.63
CA ASP A 11 -14.34 -17.55 -2.50
C ASP A 11 -12.96 -18.18 -2.71
N ASN A 12 -12.45 -18.22 -3.95
CA ASN A 12 -11.15 -18.80 -4.32
C ASN A 12 -10.08 -17.73 -4.63
N ALA A 13 -10.24 -16.51 -4.13
CA ALA A 13 -9.18 -15.53 -4.23
C ALA A 13 -7.95 -16.05 -3.46
N PRO A 14 -6.76 -16.12 -4.08
CA PRO A 14 -5.58 -16.63 -3.41
C PRO A 14 -5.23 -15.75 -2.20
N ASP A 15 -4.80 -16.35 -1.09
CA ASP A 15 -4.61 -15.68 0.20
C ASP A 15 -3.72 -14.43 0.13
N TRP A 16 -2.74 -14.43 -0.76
CA TRP A 16 -1.85 -13.28 -0.98
C TRP A 16 -2.62 -12.03 -1.44
N LEU A 17 -3.73 -12.19 -2.15
CA LEU A 17 -4.52 -11.07 -2.66
C LEU A 17 -5.24 -10.34 -1.52
N ARG A 18 -5.78 -11.08 -0.54
CA ARG A 18 -6.36 -10.51 0.68
C ARG A 18 -5.31 -9.74 1.46
N LEU A 19 -4.13 -10.33 1.65
CA LEU A 19 -3.01 -9.68 2.35
C LEU A 19 -2.54 -8.40 1.67
N VAL A 20 -2.47 -8.37 0.34
CA VAL A 20 -2.13 -7.17 -0.43
C VAL A 20 -3.22 -6.11 -0.27
N GLN A 21 -4.49 -6.49 -0.34
CA GLN A 21 -5.61 -5.57 -0.14
C GLN A 21 -5.54 -4.89 1.22
N GLU A 22 -5.40 -5.65 2.31
CA GLU A 22 -5.27 -5.10 3.67
C GLU A 22 -4.06 -4.15 3.80
N LYS A 23 -2.92 -4.50 3.19
CA LYS A 23 -1.70 -3.66 3.21
C LYS A 23 -1.88 -2.37 2.43
N VAL A 24 -2.59 -2.40 1.30
CA VAL A 24 -2.87 -1.21 0.47
C VAL A 24 -3.88 -0.30 1.16
N GLU A 25 -4.95 -0.84 1.74
CA GLU A 25 -5.97 -0.07 2.45
C GLU A 25 -5.39 0.70 3.64
N SER A 26 -4.41 0.12 4.32
CA SER A 26 -3.71 0.75 5.44
C SER A 26 -2.54 1.67 5.03
N LEU A 27 -2.16 1.70 3.75
CA LEU A 27 -1.02 2.47 3.25
C LEU A 27 -1.46 3.87 2.80
N ARG A 28 -1.04 4.90 3.54
CA ARG A 28 -1.34 6.30 3.16
C ARG A 28 -0.50 6.80 2.00
N TYR A 29 0.80 6.54 2.06
CA TYR A 29 1.77 6.96 1.05
C TYR A 29 2.90 5.94 0.99
N GLY A 30 3.21 5.43 -0.19
CA GLY A 30 4.26 4.43 -0.33
C GLY A 30 4.05 3.49 -1.50
N VAL A 31 4.64 2.31 -1.38
CA VAL A 31 4.51 1.21 -2.34
C VAL A 31 4.30 -0.11 -1.63
N VAL A 32 3.56 -1.02 -2.27
CA VAL A 32 3.52 -2.44 -1.90
C VAL A 32 4.25 -3.20 -3.00
N GLN A 33 5.28 -3.95 -2.63
CA GLN A 33 6.08 -4.74 -3.54
C GLN A 33 5.74 -6.22 -3.35
N LEU A 34 5.46 -6.90 -4.46
CA LEU A 34 5.24 -8.34 -4.49
C LEU A 34 6.45 -9.00 -5.15
N VAL A 35 6.98 -10.04 -4.52
CA VAL A 35 8.02 -10.88 -5.10
C VAL A 35 7.38 -12.19 -5.52
N VAL A 36 7.63 -12.58 -6.78
CA VAL A 36 7.08 -13.79 -7.39
C VAL A 36 8.22 -14.70 -7.79
N HIS A 37 8.17 -15.95 -7.34
CA HIS A 37 9.05 -17.03 -7.79
C HIS A 37 8.19 -18.23 -8.21
N ASP A 38 8.54 -18.86 -9.34
CA ASP A 38 7.80 -20.02 -9.88
C ASP A 38 6.29 -19.74 -10.09
N GLY A 39 5.95 -18.53 -10.54
CA GLY A 39 4.55 -18.12 -10.74
C GLY A 39 3.73 -17.96 -9.45
N ARG A 40 4.36 -18.04 -8.27
CA ARG A 40 3.71 -17.86 -6.96
C ARG A 40 4.30 -16.67 -6.23
N VAL A 41 3.44 -15.88 -5.60
CA VAL A 41 3.86 -14.79 -4.71
C VAL A 41 4.51 -15.42 -3.47
N THR A 42 5.77 -15.11 -3.23
CA THR A 42 6.53 -15.62 -2.07
C THR A 42 6.74 -14.55 -1.01
N GLN A 43 6.69 -13.27 -1.38
CA GLN A 43 6.91 -12.16 -0.46
C GLN A 43 6.03 -10.97 -0.81
N ILE A 44 5.57 -10.28 0.23
CA ILE A 44 4.81 -9.04 0.12
C ILE A 44 5.40 -8.04 1.12
N GLU A 45 6.01 -6.98 0.60
CA GLU A 45 6.60 -5.91 1.41
C GLU A 45 5.81 -4.62 1.25
N ARG A 46 5.70 -3.86 2.34
CA ARG A 46 5.11 -2.52 2.35
C ARG A 46 6.21 -1.53 2.69
N THR A 47 6.36 -0.50 1.86
CA THR A 47 7.31 0.59 2.10
C THR A 47 6.54 1.90 2.19
N GLU A 48 6.58 2.53 3.35
CA GLU A 48 5.97 3.85 3.57
C GLU A 48 6.92 4.97 3.18
N LYS A 49 6.39 5.99 2.48
CA LYS A 49 7.15 7.19 2.12
C LYS A 49 6.55 8.40 2.83
N THR A 50 7.28 8.90 3.82
CA THR A 50 6.96 10.15 4.50
C THR A 50 7.75 11.28 3.85
N ARG A 51 7.07 12.31 3.36
CA ARG A 51 7.74 13.52 2.88
C ARG A 51 8.14 14.34 4.10
N LEU A 52 9.44 14.38 4.40
CA LEU A 52 9.96 15.27 5.43
C LEU A 52 9.81 16.71 4.92
N PRO A 53 9.25 17.64 5.72
CA PRO A 53 9.22 19.03 5.34
C PRO A 53 10.66 19.51 5.13
N SER A 54 10.96 20.00 3.92
CA SER A 54 12.23 20.65 3.65
C SER A 54 12.25 21.94 4.46
N GLY A 55 12.95 21.92 5.60
CA GLY A 55 13.10 23.09 6.46
C GLY A 55 13.88 24.17 5.73
N ALA A 56 13.20 25.16 5.18
CA ALA A 56 13.75 26.47 4.88
C ALA A 56 12.60 27.46 4.68
N GLY A 57 12.13 28.06 5.78
CA GLY A 57 11.10 29.08 5.71
C GLY A 57 10.65 29.62 7.06
N ALA A 58 11.53 29.74 8.05
CA ALA A 58 11.27 30.56 9.25
C ALA A 58 12.54 30.82 10.10
N GLU A 59 13.61 31.31 9.48
CA GLU A 59 14.63 32.12 10.17
C GLU A 59 14.87 33.31 9.22
N ALA A 60 14.53 34.55 9.56
CA ALA A 60 15.16 35.30 10.62
C ALA A 60 14.21 36.35 11.22
N ALA A 61 14.21 36.42 12.55
CA ALA A 61 13.68 37.54 13.31
C ALA A 61 14.37 38.87 12.90
N PRO A 62 13.65 39.99 12.75
CA PRO A 62 14.29 41.28 12.72
C PRO A 62 14.80 41.61 14.13
N ARG A 63 16.13 41.61 14.27
CA ARG A 63 16.83 42.30 15.35
C ARG A 63 16.78 43.80 15.03
N THR A 64 15.91 44.56 15.70
CA THR A 64 15.90 46.05 15.89
C THR A 64 14.56 46.37 16.58
N SER A 65 14.43 47.16 17.64
CA SER A 65 15.20 48.34 18.09
C SER A 65 14.98 48.58 19.58
#